data_AF-A0A9D8PBD7-F1
#
_entry.id   AF-A0A9D8PBD7-F1
#
_cell.length_a   1.000
_cell.length_b   1.000
_cell.length_c   1.000
_cell.angle_alpha   90.00
_cell.angle_beta   90.00
_cell.angle_gamma   90.00
#
_symmetry.space_group_name_H-M   'P 1'
#
loop_
_entity.id
_entity.type
_entity.pdbx_description
1 polymer ?
#
loop_
_entity_poly.entity_id
_entity_poly.type
_entity_poly.pdbx_seq_one_letter_code
_entity_poly.pdbx_strand_id
1 'polypeptide(L)'
;MTPWMDAIDRLRLLRYSINLDGEKIRYFYQGKGDPSVEEIIPLLEVLKAHKADVLRDPCFLIEQTLHEINRIYPEVRGKVKNTPRWQTLSKLEQEINRLALEGDLVGLERALKAYKEAALTVESKGSQGYFERREG
;
A
#
# COMPACT_ATOMS: atom_id res chain seq x y z
N MET A 1 3.95 18.15 11.73
CA MET A 1 4.60 17.19 10.82
C MET A 1 5.88 16.72 11.49
N THR A 2 6.11 15.41 11.60
CA THR A 2 7.32 14.88 12.27
C THR A 2 8.54 14.95 11.33
N PRO A 3 9.77 15.01 11.84
CA PRO A 3 10.98 15.07 11.01
C PRO A 3 11.09 13.92 9.99
N TRP A 4 10.67 12.71 10.38
CA TRP A 4 10.71 11.56 9.50
C TRP A 4 9.62 11.59 8.42
N MET A 5 8.42 12.14 8.70
CA MET A 5 7.38 12.33 7.68
C MET A 5 7.85 13.29 6.59
N ASP A 6 8.48 14.41 6.97
CA ASP A 6 9.08 15.35 6.01
C ASP A 6 10.17 14.69 5.17
N ALA A 7 11.04 13.87 5.80
CA ALA A 7 12.05 13.12 5.08
C ALA A 7 11.47 12.16 4.04
N ILE A 8 10.38 11.45 4.36
CA ILE A 8 9.67 10.58 3.41
C ILE A 8 9.10 11.39 2.24
N ASP A 9 8.43 12.50 2.51
CA ASP A 9 7.82 13.32 1.46
C ASP A 9 8.87 13.93 0.54
N ARG A 10 9.99 14.41 1.08
CA ARG A 10 11.11 14.91 0.27
C ARG A 10 11.75 13.82 -0.58
N LEU A 11 11.93 12.62 -0.04
CA LEU A 11 12.40 11.46 -0.82
C LEU A 11 11.43 11.11 -1.96
N ARG A 12 10.11 11.16 -1.73
CA ARG A 12 9.09 10.95 -2.77
C ARG A 12 9.16 12.01 -3.88
N LEU A 13 9.37 13.27 -3.52
CA LEU A 13 9.59 14.35 -4.50
C LEU A 13 10.82 14.08 -5.37
N LEU A 14 11.88 13.54 -4.77
CA LEU A 14 13.09 13.07 -5.45
C LEU A 14 12.90 11.74 -6.19
N ARG A 15 11.66 11.27 -6.38
CA ARG A 15 11.31 10.02 -7.08
C ARG A 15 11.81 8.75 -6.39
N TYR A 16 12.01 8.78 -5.07
CA TYR A 16 12.20 7.56 -4.29
C TYR A 16 10.87 6.94 -3.91
N SER A 17 10.76 5.64 -4.14
CA SER A 17 9.75 4.80 -3.51
C SER A 17 10.35 4.26 -2.21
N ILE A 18 9.65 4.47 -1.10
CA ILE A 18 10.01 3.95 0.21
C ILE A 18 9.05 2.83 0.52
N ASN A 19 9.57 1.64 0.80
CA ASN A 19 8.79 0.46 1.11
C ASN A 19 9.26 -0.21 2.41
N LEU A 20 8.40 -1.02 3.03
CA LEU A 20 8.81 -1.92 4.09
C LEU A 20 9.06 -3.33 3.56
N ASP A 21 10.08 -3.98 4.12
CA ASP A 21 10.38 -5.40 3.96
C ASP A 21 10.53 -5.99 5.37
N GLY A 22 9.40 -6.39 5.94
CA GLY A 22 9.26 -6.61 7.37
C GLY A 22 9.59 -5.33 8.15
N GLU A 23 10.56 -5.41 9.05
CA GLU A 23 11.02 -4.24 9.84
C GLU A 23 12.12 -3.43 9.14
N LYS A 24 12.39 -3.66 7.86
CA LYS A 24 13.43 -2.93 7.12
C LYS A 24 12.79 -1.89 6.22
N ILE A 25 13.19 -0.63 6.37
CA ILE A 25 12.87 0.43 5.43
C ILE A 25 13.77 0.24 4.20
N ARG A 26 13.16 -0.05 3.06
CA ARG A 26 13.81 -0.10 1.75
C ARG A 26 13.46 1.15 0.96
N TYR A 27 14.39 1.61 0.13
CA TYR A 27 14.16 2.75 -0.74
C TYR A 27 14.73 2.46 -2.12
N PHE A 28 13.99 2.84 -3.16
CA PHE A 28 14.34 2.59 -4.56
C PHE A 28 14.12 3.87 -5.37
N TYR A 29 15.14 4.29 -6.10
CA TYR A 29 15.03 5.43 -7.00
C TYR A 29 14.28 5.03 -8.29
N GLN A 30 13.28 5.81 -8.67
CA GLN A 30 12.43 5.58 -9.85
C GLN A 30 12.58 6.68 -10.91
N GLY A 31 13.46 7.66 -10.70
CA GLY A 31 13.69 8.74 -11.66
C GLY A 31 14.62 8.35 -12.81
N LYS A 32 14.85 9.30 -13.72
CA LYS A 32 15.86 9.18 -14.79
C LYS A 32 17.12 9.94 -14.37
N GLY A 33 18.30 9.39 -14.66
CA GLY A 33 19.60 9.98 -14.28
C GLY A 33 20.03 9.61 -12.86
N ASP A 34 21.19 10.11 -12.44
CA ASP A 34 21.70 9.84 -11.08
C ASP A 34 21.15 10.85 -10.07
N PRO A 35 20.68 10.38 -8.92
CA PRO A 35 20.15 11.28 -7.91
C PRO A 35 21.26 11.93 -7.08
N SER A 36 21.02 13.15 -6.60
CA SER A 36 22.01 13.92 -5.82
C SER A 36 22.26 13.28 -4.45
N VAL A 37 23.39 12.59 -4.30
CA VAL A 37 23.75 11.88 -3.06
C VAL A 37 23.78 12.83 -1.85
N GLU A 38 24.22 14.07 -2.04
CA GLU A 38 24.29 15.10 -1.01
C GLU A 38 22.91 15.49 -0.46
N GLU A 39 21.87 15.45 -1.29
CA GLU A 39 20.50 15.75 -0.88
C GLU A 39 19.83 14.57 -0.18
N ILE A 40 20.27 13.35 -0.47
CA ILE A 40 19.61 12.11 -0.02
C ILE A 40 20.15 11.60 1.30
N ILE A 41 21.47 11.64 1.51
CA ILE A 41 22.11 11.13 2.73
C ILE A 41 21.43 11.69 3.99
N PRO A 42 21.20 13.00 4.13
CA PRO A 42 20.56 13.54 5.33
C PRO A 42 19.14 13.01 5.55
N LEU A 43 18.37 12.82 4.47
CA LEU A 43 17.00 12.30 4.54
C LEU A 43 17.01 10.84 5.01
N LEU A 44 17.93 10.02 4.50
CA LEU A 44 18.08 8.63 4.91
C LEU A 44 18.56 8.50 6.37
N GLU A 45 19.42 9.40 6.82
CA GLU A 45 19.87 9.45 8.21
C GLU A 45 18.71 9.76 9.18
N VAL A 46 17.82 10.69 8.80
CA VAL A 46 16.59 10.97 9.56
C VAL A 46 15.72 9.71 9.65
N LEU A 47 15.50 8.99 8.55
CA LEU A 47 14.72 7.75 8.58
C LEU A 47 15.37 6.67 9.44
N LYS A 48 16.70 6.58 9.43
CA LYS A 48 17.44 5.64 10.27
C LYS A 48 17.31 5.99 11.76
N ALA A 49 17.40 7.26 12.12
CA ALA A 49 17.25 7.74 13.49
C ALA A 49 15.83 7.52 14.02
N HIS A 50 14.82 7.65 13.17
CA HIS A 50 13.40 7.53 13.52
C HIS A 50 12.77 6.20 13.09
N LYS A 51 13.58 5.16 12.84
CA LYS A 51 13.10 3.87 12.33
C LYS A 51 11.94 3.29 13.16
N ALA A 52 12.05 3.36 14.50
CA ALA A 52 11.03 2.82 15.39
C ALA A 52 9.70 3.57 15.29
N ASP A 53 9.75 4.89 15.07
CA ASP A 53 8.56 5.73 14.91
C ASP A 53 7.88 5.43 13.57
N VAL A 54 8.67 5.33 12.49
CA VAL A 54 8.18 4.97 11.14
C VAL A 54 7.47 3.61 11.15
N LEU A 55 8.05 2.61 11.82
CA LEU A 55 7.49 1.26 11.89
C LEU A 55 6.26 1.13 12.79
N ARG A 56 6.01 2.12 13.66
CA ARG A 56 4.85 2.15 14.54
C ARG A 56 3.74 3.05 14.04
N ASP A 57 4.02 3.87 13.01
CA ASP A 57 3.06 4.79 12.45
C ASP A 57 1.98 4.04 11.65
N PRO A 58 0.71 4.08 12.09
CA PRO A 58 -0.37 3.34 11.43
C PRO A 58 -0.58 3.81 9.99
N CYS A 59 -0.49 5.12 9.72
CA CYS A 59 -0.70 5.68 8.38
C CYS A 59 0.37 5.18 7.39
N PHE A 60 1.63 5.15 7.81
CA PHE A 60 2.71 4.62 7.00
C PHE A 60 2.51 3.12 6.73
N LEU A 61 2.22 2.31 7.75
CA LEU A 61 1.98 0.87 7.59
C LEU A 61 0.80 0.56 6.65
N ILE A 62 -0.25 1.38 6.72
CA ILE A 62 -1.40 1.29 5.82
C ILE A 62 -1.00 1.62 4.39
N GLU A 63 -0.31 2.74 4.19
CA GLU A 63 0.11 3.15 2.85
C GLU A 63 0.99 2.07 2.21
N GLN A 64 1.86 1.44 3.01
CA GLN A 64 2.67 0.29 2.59
C GLN A 64 1.80 -0.91 2.21
N THR A 65 0.84 -1.27 3.06
CA THR A 65 -0.08 -2.39 2.81
C THR A 65 -0.87 -2.17 1.53
N LEU A 66 -1.37 -0.96 1.30
CA LEU A 66 -2.08 -0.59 0.07
C LEU A 66 -1.15 -0.63 -1.14
N HIS A 67 0.09 -0.17 -1.01
CA HIS A 67 1.09 -0.23 -2.08
C HIS A 67 1.40 -1.68 -2.48
N GLU A 68 1.62 -2.57 -1.51
CA GLU A 68 1.90 -3.98 -1.76
C GLU A 68 0.74 -4.69 -2.45
N ILE A 69 -0.50 -4.48 -1.98
CA ILE A 69 -1.70 -5.04 -2.62
C ILE A 69 -1.80 -4.54 -4.07
N ASN A 70 -1.63 -3.23 -4.29
CA ASN A 70 -1.66 -2.66 -5.64
C ASN A 70 -0.53 -3.17 -6.55
N ARG A 71 0.63 -3.53 -5.98
CA ARG A 71 1.76 -4.11 -6.72
C ARG A 71 1.49 -5.57 -7.12
N ILE A 72 0.88 -6.36 -6.26
CA ILE A 72 0.54 -7.78 -6.51
C ILE A 72 -0.57 -7.89 -7.55
N TYR A 73 -1.49 -6.90 -7.59
CA TYR A 73 -2.62 -6.89 -8.52
C TYR A 73 -2.56 -5.71 -9.50
N PRO A 74 -1.53 -5.61 -10.36
CA PRO A 74 -1.36 -4.47 -11.26
C PRO A 74 -2.51 -4.36 -12.29
N GLU A 75 -3.11 -5.50 -12.66
CA GLU A 75 -4.32 -5.55 -13.51
C GLU A 75 -5.59 -4.98 -12.83
N VAL A 76 -5.65 -4.98 -11.49
CA VAL A 76 -6.68 -4.33 -10.67
C VAL A 76 -6.48 -2.81 -10.59
N ARG A 77 -5.41 -2.24 -11.15
CA ARG A 77 -5.25 -0.79 -11.29
C ARG A 77 -5.48 -0.32 -12.72
N GLY A 78 -5.09 -1.15 -13.71
CA GLY A 78 -5.18 -0.83 -15.13
C GLY A 78 -6.54 -1.09 -15.78
N LYS A 79 -7.21 -2.22 -15.45
CA LYS A 79 -8.45 -2.65 -16.15
C LYS A 79 -9.75 -2.22 -15.49
N VAL A 80 -9.71 -1.83 -14.22
CA VAL A 80 -10.90 -1.59 -13.39
C VAL A 80 -11.13 -0.11 -13.07
N LYS A 81 -10.33 0.81 -13.64
CA LYS A 81 -10.43 2.26 -13.41
C LYS A 81 -11.83 2.86 -13.67
N ASN A 82 -12.75 2.11 -14.29
CA ASN A 82 -14.16 2.45 -14.51
C ASN A 82 -15.14 1.34 -14.11
N THR A 83 -14.77 0.48 -13.16
CA THR A 83 -15.66 -0.60 -12.68
C THR A 83 -16.21 -0.29 -11.30
N PRO A 84 -17.41 -0.80 -10.96
CA PRO A 84 -17.96 -0.67 -9.61
C PRO A 84 -17.00 -1.16 -8.51
N ARG A 85 -16.17 -2.15 -8.82
CA ARG A 85 -15.18 -2.71 -7.89
C ARG A 85 -14.07 -1.73 -7.52
N TRP A 86 -13.58 -0.93 -8.47
CA TRP A 86 -12.61 0.12 -8.18
C TRP A 86 -13.17 1.22 -7.29
N GLN A 87 -14.45 1.58 -7.48
CA GLN A 87 -15.12 2.53 -6.59
C GLN A 87 -15.23 1.98 -5.16
N THR A 88 -15.49 0.67 -5.00
CA THR A 88 -15.47 0.01 -3.69
C THR A 88 -14.08 0.02 -3.07
N LEU A 89 -13.04 -0.36 -3.81
CA LEU A 89 -11.66 -0.35 -3.31
C LEU A 89 -11.22 1.07 -2.94
N SER A 90 -11.50 2.07 -3.77
CA SER A 90 -11.15 3.47 -3.51
C SER A 90 -11.88 4.03 -2.27
N LYS A 91 -13.16 3.67 -2.07
CA LYS A 91 -13.88 4.04 -0.85
C LYS A 91 -13.27 3.37 0.39
N LEU A 92 -12.89 2.11 0.28
CA LEU A 92 -12.22 1.40 1.37
C LEU A 92 -10.84 2.01 1.67
N GLU A 93 -10.07 2.44 0.68
CA GLU A 93 -8.80 3.15 0.89
C GLU A 93 -9.00 4.48 1.65
N GLN A 94 -10.02 5.26 1.26
CA GLN A 94 -10.38 6.49 1.97
C GLN A 94 -10.78 6.22 3.41
N GLU A 95 -11.58 5.17 3.63
CA GLU A 95 -12.05 4.79 4.96
C GLU A 95 -10.91 4.27 5.85
N ILE A 96 -10.01 3.45 5.31
CA ILE A 96 -8.81 2.97 6.00
C ILE A 96 -7.96 4.17 6.42
N ASN A 97 -7.72 5.14 5.53
CA ASN A 97 -6.96 6.36 5.85
C ASN A 97 -7.64 7.20 6.94
N ARG A 98 -8.96 7.36 6.87
CA ARG A 98 -9.74 8.08 7.89
C ARG A 98 -9.60 7.41 9.27
N LEU A 99 -9.82 6.10 9.34
CA LEU A 99 -9.75 5.33 10.59
C LEU A 99 -8.33 5.32 11.19
N ALA A 100 -7.31 5.32 10.34
CA ALA A 100 -5.92 5.47 10.76
C ALA A 100 -5.66 6.78 11.47
N LEU A 101 -6.14 7.89 10.89
CA LEU A 101 -5.97 9.24 11.44
C LEU A 101 -6.75 9.43 12.75
N GLU A 102 -7.89 8.75 12.89
CA GLU A 102 -8.71 8.76 14.10
C GLU A 102 -8.20 7.81 15.19
N GLY A 103 -7.22 6.95 14.88
CA GLY A 103 -6.70 5.95 15.81
C GLY A 103 -7.69 4.82 16.12
N ASP A 104 -8.73 4.63 15.29
CA ASP A 104 -9.70 3.54 15.46
C ASP A 104 -9.13 2.23 14.89
N LEU A 105 -8.37 1.53 15.73
CA LEU A 105 -7.71 0.27 15.37
C LEU A 105 -8.70 -0.86 15.03
N VAL A 106 -9.87 -0.89 15.67
CA VAL A 106 -10.88 -1.93 15.44
C VAL A 106 -11.58 -1.69 14.10
N GLY A 107 -11.91 -0.44 13.80
CA GLY A 107 -12.41 -0.04 12.49
C GLY A 107 -11.39 -0.35 11.39
N LEU A 108 -10.13 -0.02 11.64
CA LEU A 108 -9.03 -0.23 10.69
C LEU A 108 -8.86 -1.71 10.31
N GLU A 109 -8.87 -2.61 11.29
CA GLU A 109 -8.77 -4.06 11.05
C GLU A 109 -9.90 -4.56 10.14
N ARG A 110 -11.14 -4.11 10.39
CA ARG A 110 -12.31 -4.47 9.57
C ARG A 110 -12.19 -3.93 8.16
N ALA A 111 -11.77 -2.68 8.00
CA ALA A 111 -11.64 -2.02 6.70
C ALA A 111 -10.53 -2.66 5.85
N LEU A 112 -9.39 -3.00 6.46
CA LEU A 112 -8.30 -3.73 5.80
C LEU A 112 -8.72 -5.13 5.37
N LYS A 113 -9.48 -5.86 6.21
CA LYS A 113 -10.03 -7.17 5.85
C LYS A 113 -10.97 -7.07 4.66
N ALA A 114 -11.90 -6.10 4.66
CA ALA A 114 -12.82 -5.87 3.56
C ALA A 114 -12.09 -5.48 2.26
N TYR A 115 -11.05 -4.66 2.35
CA TYR A 115 -10.21 -4.29 1.22
C TYR A 115 -9.50 -5.51 0.63
N LYS A 116 -8.91 -6.36 1.49
CA LYS A 116 -8.28 -7.62 1.08
C LYS A 116 -9.27 -8.56 0.39
N GLU A 117 -10.44 -8.79 0.96
CA GLU A 117 -11.49 -9.64 0.37
C GLU A 117 -11.93 -9.11 -1.01
N ALA A 118 -12.16 -7.80 -1.11
CA ALA A 118 -12.52 -7.13 -2.35
C ALA A 118 -11.39 -7.15 -3.40
N ALA A 119 -10.12 -7.19 -2.99
CA ALA A 119 -8.98 -7.37 -3.90
C ALA A 119 -8.84 -8.84 -4.36
N LEU A 120 -9.05 -9.81 -3.46
CA LEU A 120 -8.86 -11.24 -3.70
C LEU A 120 -9.99 -11.96 -4.44
N THR A 121 -11.17 -11.37 -4.59
CA THR A 121 -12.31 -11.97 -5.33
C THR A 121 -12.04 -12.19 -6.84
N VAL A 122 -10.78 -12.08 -7.29
CA VAL A 122 -10.33 -12.44 -8.64
C VAL A 122 -10.33 -13.96 -8.85
N GLU A 123 -10.14 -14.78 -7.80
CA GLU A 123 -9.98 -16.24 -7.99
C GLU A 123 -11.26 -17.07 -7.92
N SER A 124 -12.37 -16.54 -7.39
CA SER A 124 -13.57 -17.35 -7.11
C SER A 124 -14.55 -17.52 -8.28
N LYS A 125 -14.19 -17.09 -9.50
CA LYS A 125 -14.97 -17.39 -10.73
C LYS A 125 -14.27 -18.39 -11.66
N GLY A 126 -13.43 -19.26 -11.10
CA GLY A 126 -12.74 -20.34 -11.84
C GLY A 126 -12.92 -21.75 -11.28
N SER A 127 -13.81 -21.96 -10.30
CA SER A 127 -13.97 -23.29 -9.67
C SER A 127 -15.41 -23.61 -9.28
N GLN A 128 -16.35 -23.42 -10.21
CA GLN A 128 -17.64 -24.10 -10.15
C GLN A 128 -17.74 -25.12 -11.30
N GLY A 129 -17.31 -26.35 -10.98
CA GLY A 129 -17.96 -27.57 -11.44
C GLY A 129 -18.06 -27.84 -12.95
N TYR A 130 -16.93 -28.09 -13.60
CA TYR A 130 -16.91 -29.18 -14.59
C TYR A 130 -16.78 -30.49 -13.82
N PHE A 131 -17.91 -31.03 -13.36
CA PHE A 131 -18.03 -32.47 -13.14
C PHE A 131 -19.32 -32.91 -13.81
N GLU A 132 -19.14 -33.67 -14.88
CA GLU A 132 -20.17 -34.33 -15.67
C GLU A 132 -21.15 -35.07 -14.75
N ARG A 133 -22.44 -34.80 -14.93
CA ARG A 133 -23.44 -35.86 -14.90
C ARG A 133 -24.09 -35.93 -16.27
N ARG A 134 -23.56 -36.82 -17.11
CA ARG A 134 -24.37 -37.44 -18.16
C ARG A 134 -25.32 -38.40 -17.44
N GLU A 135 -26.58 -38.01 -17.33
CA GLU A 135 -27.68 -38.95 -17.14
C GLU A 135 -28.45 -39.02 -18.45
N GLY A 136 -28.74 -40.23 -18.91
CA GLY A 136 -29.68 -40.53 -20.00
C GLY A 136 -29.04 -40.98 -21.30
#